data_AF-A0A3A1MLE0-F1
#
_entry.id   AF-A0A3A1MLE0-F1
#
_cell.length_a   1.000
_cell.length_b   1.000
_cell.length_c   1.000
_cell.angle_alpha   90.00
_cell.angle_beta   90.00
_cell.angle_gamma   90.00
#
_symmetry.space_group_name_H-M   'P 1'
#
loop_
_entity.id
_entity.type
_entity.pdbx_description
1 polymer ?
#
loop_
_entity_poly.entity_id
_entity_poly.type
_entity_poly.pdbx_seq_one_letter_code
_entity_poly.pdbx_strand_id
1 'polypeptide(L)'
;MFYKQHFLKIINKKFYLKNKKIYVSVSSGLDSMVLLDVLIKICNLTICVIHCNFHLRGKDSDKDELFIQEFCLKHKILFKSKNFNPIKRNFSIQMMARKLRYDWFKYLLNNSYCDYIALGHHLDDSIETFFINLIRGTGIKGLIGINNFKKQIIRPLSFFSKKEIISYAQENNIKWREDNSNYDHKYLRNRIRFFLKPILDYKFYNGFKKSRKYLYYEYVCSKTHIDYIYNSITIEKKKDPFLFKIDIKKLLILYPINTYLFKLFNIYGFSNPKDLKQILNSQSGKKIFSKTYCLIKERTTLVVVEYNNFFLKKKYYIHNIDTIKIPFFIYFFLSERKKKESSTNLDFDKLIFPLQLRNCKKGDIFHPIGMKGNKKLCKYFKDKKISIVDKKKIWILINGDKKIIWIISERLDKTFKVTNLTKNILNLKLLPIL
;
A
#
# COMPACT_ATOMS: atom_id res chain seq x y z
N MET A 1 -12.30 14.97 41.75
CA MET A 1 -13.54 14.91 40.95
C MET A 1 -13.47 15.75 39.67
N PHE A 2 -12.69 16.85 39.68
CA PHE A 2 -12.51 17.77 38.55
C PHE A 2 -11.97 17.08 37.28
N TYR A 3 -10.90 16.28 37.41
CA TYR A 3 -10.30 15.59 36.27
C TYR A 3 -11.24 14.54 35.65
N LYS A 4 -12.07 13.87 36.46
CA LYS A 4 -13.09 12.91 35.98
C LYS A 4 -14.03 13.55 34.96
N GLN A 5 -14.65 14.68 35.30
CA GLN A 5 -15.58 15.38 34.40
C GLN A 5 -14.85 15.99 33.18
N HIS A 6 -13.64 16.53 33.39
CA HIS A 6 -12.82 17.12 32.33
C HIS A 6 -12.49 16.11 31.21
N PHE A 7 -12.03 14.90 31.58
CA PHE A 7 -11.67 13.85 30.62
C PHE A 7 -12.89 13.40 29.80
N LEU A 8 -14.00 13.07 30.48
CA LEU A 8 -15.24 12.62 29.83
C LEU A 8 -15.79 13.69 28.87
N LYS A 9 -15.83 14.96 29.28
CA LYS A 9 -16.31 16.10 28.47
C LYS A 9 -15.48 16.28 27.19
N ILE A 10 -14.15 16.20 27.28
CA ILE A 10 -13.27 16.34 26.11
C ILE A 10 -13.37 15.13 25.18
N ILE A 11 -13.40 13.91 25.71
CA ILE A 11 -13.45 12.70 24.88
C ILE A 11 -14.79 12.63 24.13
N ASN A 12 -15.92 12.86 24.80
CA ASN A 12 -17.23 12.89 24.15
C ASN A 12 -17.35 14.03 23.10
N LYS A 13 -16.69 15.18 23.31
CA LYS A 13 -16.64 16.27 22.33
C LYS A 13 -15.72 15.97 21.13
N LYS A 14 -14.76 15.04 21.25
CA LYS A 14 -13.76 14.74 20.22
C LYS A 14 -14.01 13.43 19.47
N PHE A 15 -14.74 12.50 20.06
CA PHE A 15 -15.03 11.20 19.47
C PHE A 15 -16.51 10.86 19.63
N TYR A 16 -17.19 10.60 18.52
CA TYR A 16 -18.55 10.08 18.54
C TYR A 16 -18.51 8.57 18.81
N LEU A 17 -18.55 8.21 20.09
CA LEU A 17 -18.39 6.81 20.55
C LEU A 17 -19.71 6.11 20.90
N LYS A 18 -20.83 6.83 21.03
CA LYS A 18 -22.11 6.26 21.47
C LYS A 18 -22.53 5.07 20.59
N ASN A 19 -22.91 3.96 21.23
CA ASN A 19 -23.31 2.70 20.60
C ASN A 19 -22.21 2.06 19.72
N LYS A 20 -20.93 2.26 20.07
CA LYS A 20 -19.78 1.67 19.34
C LYS A 20 -19.13 0.53 20.11
N LYS A 21 -18.62 -0.46 19.37
CA LYS A 21 -17.77 -1.52 19.93
C LYS A 21 -16.31 -1.10 19.86
N ILE A 22 -15.68 -0.98 21.03
CA ILE A 22 -14.31 -0.46 21.16
C ILE A 22 -13.42 -1.52 21.79
N TYR A 23 -12.32 -1.83 21.10
CA TYR A 23 -11.26 -2.70 21.61
C TYR A 23 -10.16 -1.83 22.24
N VAL A 24 -9.96 -1.93 23.55
CA VAL A 24 -9.00 -1.11 24.30
C VAL A 24 -7.70 -1.88 24.47
N SER A 25 -6.60 -1.37 23.92
CA SER A 25 -5.29 -2.03 24.07
C SER A 25 -4.65 -1.66 25.40
N VAL A 26 -4.45 -2.67 26.26
CA VAL A 26 -3.98 -2.50 27.64
C VAL A 26 -2.66 -3.23 27.87
N SER A 27 -1.76 -2.64 28.66
CA SER A 27 -0.42 -3.15 28.92
C SER A 27 0.02 -2.92 30.37
N SER A 28 -0.92 -3.11 31.32
CA SER A 28 -0.86 -2.94 32.79
C SER A 28 -0.41 -1.58 33.34
N GLY A 29 0.30 -0.77 32.55
CA GLY A 29 0.79 0.55 32.90
C GLY A 29 -0.28 1.65 32.91
N LEU A 30 0.01 2.67 33.73
CA LEU A 30 -0.81 3.85 34.05
C LEU A 30 -1.70 4.34 32.89
N ASP A 31 -1.10 4.71 31.75
CA ASP A 31 -1.84 5.37 30.66
C ASP A 31 -2.90 4.45 30.03
N SER A 32 -2.64 3.14 30.07
CA SER A 32 -3.57 2.14 29.53
C SER A 32 -4.69 1.79 30.50
N MET A 33 -4.42 1.81 31.81
CA MET A 33 -5.44 1.64 32.86
C MET A 33 -6.34 2.87 32.99
N VAL A 34 -5.77 4.09 32.93
CA VAL A 34 -6.53 5.34 32.87
C VAL A 34 -7.41 5.39 31.62
N LEU A 35 -6.90 5.00 30.45
CA LEU A 35 -7.73 4.92 29.24
C LEU A 35 -8.92 3.97 29.42
N LEU A 36 -8.67 2.79 29.99
CA LEU A 36 -9.71 1.79 30.21
C LEU A 36 -10.80 2.30 31.15
N ASP A 37 -10.42 2.80 32.33
CA ASP A 37 -11.33 3.36 33.34
C ASP A 37 -12.16 4.55 32.80
N VAL A 38 -11.51 5.48 32.08
CA VAL A 38 -12.18 6.61 31.43
C VAL A 38 -13.22 6.14 30.40
N LEU A 39 -12.91 5.11 29.60
CA LEU A 39 -13.86 4.59 28.61
C LEU A 39 -15.02 3.81 29.24
N ILE A 40 -14.77 3.03 30.29
CA ILE A 40 -15.84 2.31 31.05
C ILE A 40 -16.86 3.31 31.60
N LYS A 41 -16.41 4.50 32.00
CA LYS A 41 -17.25 5.58 32.53
C LYS A 41 -18.05 6.36 31.45
N ILE A 42 -17.93 6.01 30.16
CA ILE A 42 -18.76 6.57 29.08
C ILE A 42 -19.93 5.63 28.79
N CYS A 43 -21.16 6.14 28.91
CA CYS A 43 -22.37 5.34 28.72
C CYS A 43 -22.50 4.77 27.29
N ASN A 44 -23.12 3.59 27.19
CA ASN A 44 -23.46 2.89 25.95
C ASN A 44 -22.25 2.56 25.05
N LEU A 45 -21.11 2.15 25.65
CA LEU A 45 -19.97 1.58 24.95
C LEU A 45 -19.89 0.07 25.17
N THR A 46 -19.70 -0.70 24.10
CA THR A 46 -19.37 -2.13 24.20
C THR A 46 -17.85 -2.29 24.20
N ILE A 47 -17.26 -2.51 25.36
CA ILE A 47 -15.80 -2.57 25.54
C ILE A 47 -15.32 -4.03 25.51
N CYS A 48 -14.20 -4.25 24.81
CA CYS A 48 -13.38 -5.45 24.95
C CYS A 48 -11.94 -5.00 25.23
N VAL A 49 -11.28 -5.57 26.22
CA VAL A 49 -9.85 -5.34 26.45
C VAL A 49 -9.04 -6.29 25.59
N ILE A 50 -8.01 -5.76 24.92
CA ILE A 50 -7.05 -6.55 24.15
C ILE A 50 -5.63 -6.38 24.70
N HIS A 51 -4.95 -7.49 24.99
CA HIS A 51 -3.57 -7.50 25.49
C HIS A 51 -2.61 -8.14 24.49
N CYS A 52 -1.35 -7.71 24.49
CA CYS A 52 -0.30 -8.30 23.66
C CYS A 52 0.88 -8.70 24.56
N ASN A 53 0.97 -9.99 24.89
CA ASN A 53 2.10 -10.52 25.62
C ASN A 53 3.22 -10.88 24.62
N PHE A 54 4.38 -10.27 24.79
CA PHE A 54 5.58 -10.52 23.96
C PHE A 54 6.65 -11.32 24.71
N HIS A 55 6.36 -11.74 25.95
CA HIS A 55 7.25 -12.44 26.90
C HIS A 55 8.65 -11.81 27.07
N LEU A 56 8.78 -10.49 26.83
CA LEU A 56 10.06 -9.77 26.85
C LEU A 56 10.65 -9.60 28.26
N ARG A 57 9.83 -9.73 29.30
CA ARG A 57 10.24 -9.65 30.72
C ARG A 57 9.96 -10.95 31.49
N GLY A 58 9.84 -12.08 30.78
CA GLY A 58 9.49 -13.37 31.37
C GLY A 58 8.25 -13.28 32.27
N LYS A 59 8.34 -13.86 33.48
CA LYS A 59 7.25 -13.97 34.48
C LYS A 59 6.52 -12.66 34.79
N ASP A 60 7.17 -11.50 34.68
CA ASP A 60 6.49 -10.22 34.94
C ASP A 60 5.52 -9.82 33.82
N SER A 61 5.74 -10.31 32.59
CA SER A 61 4.79 -10.13 31.47
C SER A 61 3.52 -10.93 31.71
N ASP A 62 3.66 -12.12 32.30
CA ASP A 62 2.53 -13.01 32.58
C ASP A 62 1.73 -12.50 33.80
N LYS A 63 2.41 -11.95 34.81
CA LYS A 63 1.76 -11.20 35.91
C LYS A 63 1.02 -9.94 35.42
N ASP A 64 1.53 -9.24 34.42
CA ASP A 64 0.84 -8.11 33.80
C ASP A 64 -0.45 -8.55 33.08
N GLU A 65 -0.42 -9.70 32.41
CA GLU A 65 -1.59 -10.28 31.76
C GLU A 65 -2.67 -10.69 32.77
N LEU A 66 -2.29 -11.42 33.82
CA LEU A 66 -3.17 -11.82 34.93
C LEU A 66 -3.82 -10.60 35.61
N PHE A 67 -3.04 -9.56 35.92
CA PHE A 67 -3.56 -8.31 36.50
C PHE A 67 -4.65 -7.65 35.65
N ILE A 68 -4.49 -7.66 34.32
CA ILE A 68 -5.50 -7.12 33.40
C ILE A 68 -6.72 -8.06 33.32
N GLN A 69 -6.50 -9.37 33.33
CA GLN A 69 -7.57 -10.38 33.30
C GLN A 69 -8.46 -10.29 34.54
N GLU A 70 -7.88 -10.22 35.75
CA GLU A 70 -8.60 -10.02 37.00
C GLU A 70 -9.44 -8.72 37.00
N PHE A 71 -8.86 -7.62 36.51
CA PHE A 71 -9.58 -6.36 36.34
C PHE A 71 -10.78 -6.53 35.39
N CYS A 72 -10.59 -7.20 34.24
CA CYS A 72 -11.67 -7.42 33.28
C CYS A 72 -12.79 -8.29 33.86
N LEU A 73 -12.44 -9.37 34.59
CA LEU A 73 -13.40 -10.23 35.27
C LEU A 73 -14.23 -9.45 36.29
N LYS A 74 -13.57 -8.68 37.19
CA LYS A 74 -14.24 -7.86 38.19
C LYS A 74 -15.22 -6.84 37.59
N HIS A 75 -14.87 -6.27 36.44
CA HIS A 75 -15.70 -5.28 35.74
C HIS A 75 -16.66 -5.88 34.69
N LYS A 76 -16.74 -7.21 34.56
CA LYS A 76 -17.56 -7.93 33.56
C LYS A 76 -17.26 -7.53 32.10
N ILE A 77 -15.98 -7.28 31.80
CA ILE A 77 -15.49 -6.84 30.47
C ILE A 77 -14.87 -8.04 29.73
N LEU A 78 -15.16 -8.16 28.43
CA LEU A 78 -14.56 -9.19 27.59
C LEU A 78 -13.04 -8.96 27.46
N PHE A 79 -12.24 -9.96 27.82
CA PHE A 79 -10.78 -9.94 27.70
C PHE A 79 -10.30 -10.83 26.55
N LYS A 80 -9.30 -10.38 25.79
CA LYS A 80 -8.60 -11.18 24.78
C LYS A 80 -7.11 -10.86 24.79
N SER A 81 -6.27 -11.80 25.22
CA SER A 81 -4.83 -11.69 25.02
C SER A 81 -4.39 -12.31 23.69
N LYS A 82 -3.18 -11.97 23.26
CA LYS A 82 -2.45 -12.70 22.24
C LYS A 82 -0.98 -12.78 22.63
N ASN A 83 -0.49 -14.00 22.69
CA ASN A 83 0.91 -14.33 22.90
C ASN A 83 1.65 -14.25 21.56
N PHE A 84 2.83 -13.64 21.59
CA PHE A 84 3.72 -13.50 20.44
C PHE A 84 5.05 -14.17 20.74
N ASN A 85 5.55 -14.96 19.78
CA ASN A 85 6.84 -15.62 19.89
C ASN A 85 7.97 -14.60 20.15
N PRO A 86 9.02 -14.98 20.91
CA PRO A 86 10.13 -14.09 21.22
C PRO A 86 10.76 -13.44 19.98
N ILE A 87 10.96 -12.13 20.05
CA ILE A 87 11.51 -11.36 18.94
C ILE A 87 13.02 -11.62 18.83
N LYS A 88 13.47 -12.18 17.69
CA LYS A 88 14.89 -12.43 17.40
C LYS A 88 15.71 -11.13 17.52
N ARG A 89 16.87 -11.21 18.19
CA ARG A 89 17.74 -10.06 18.56
C ARG A 89 18.22 -9.20 17.38
N ASN A 90 18.23 -9.71 16.15
CA ASN A 90 18.71 -9.00 14.96
C ASN A 90 17.80 -7.84 14.51
N PHE A 91 16.66 -7.62 15.16
CA PHE A 91 15.75 -6.51 14.89
C PHE A 91 15.60 -5.61 16.11
N SER A 92 15.32 -4.32 15.88
CA SER A 92 14.86 -3.43 16.94
C SER A 92 13.57 -4.00 17.57
N ILE A 93 13.69 -4.49 18.80
CA ILE A 93 12.63 -5.20 19.52
C ILE A 93 11.35 -4.34 19.59
N GLN A 94 11.49 -3.06 19.95
CA GLN A 94 10.38 -2.10 19.98
C GLN A 94 9.69 -1.92 18.62
N MET A 95 10.46 -1.88 17.53
CA MET A 95 9.91 -1.74 16.17
C MET A 95 9.16 -3.01 15.74
N MET A 96 9.71 -4.19 16.03
CA MET A 96 9.07 -5.47 15.68
C MET A 96 7.81 -5.72 16.53
N ALA A 97 7.87 -5.49 17.85
CA ALA A 97 6.72 -5.58 18.74
C ALA A 97 5.60 -4.63 18.29
N ARG A 98 5.95 -3.39 17.90
CA ARG A 98 4.99 -2.44 17.32
C ARG A 98 4.41 -2.94 16.00
N LYS A 99 5.20 -3.56 15.12
CA LYS A 99 4.71 -4.14 13.86
C LYS A 99 3.69 -5.26 14.14
N LEU A 100 4.10 -6.29 14.89
CA LEU A 100 3.27 -7.45 15.24
C LEU A 100 1.95 -7.03 15.92
N ARG A 101 2.00 -6.04 16.82
CA ARG A 101 0.83 -5.44 17.46
C ARG A 101 -0.14 -4.84 16.44
N TYR A 102 0.35 -4.01 15.52
CA TYR A 102 -0.50 -3.36 14.51
C TYR A 102 -1.00 -4.33 13.43
N ASP A 103 -0.25 -5.38 13.12
CA ASP A 103 -0.68 -6.45 12.22
C ASP A 103 -1.85 -7.24 12.86
N TRP A 104 -1.79 -7.53 14.17
CA TRP A 104 -2.91 -8.12 14.91
C TRP A 104 -4.11 -7.17 15.04
N PHE A 105 -3.89 -5.87 15.29
CA PHE A 105 -4.96 -4.88 15.28
C PHE A 105 -5.69 -4.82 13.93
N LYS A 106 -4.95 -4.91 12.82
CA LYS A 106 -5.55 -5.00 11.47
C LYS A 106 -6.36 -6.28 11.30
N TYR A 107 -5.86 -7.42 11.79
CA TYR A 107 -6.61 -8.68 11.80
C TYR A 107 -7.91 -8.55 12.60
N LEU A 108 -7.90 -7.95 13.79
CA LEU A 108 -9.09 -7.75 14.62
C LEU A 108 -10.11 -6.82 13.96
N LEU A 109 -9.67 -5.69 13.38
CA LEU A 109 -10.55 -4.75 12.66
C LEU A 109 -11.18 -5.34 11.39
N ASN A 110 -10.54 -6.33 10.78
CA ASN A 110 -11.05 -7.00 9.58
C ASN A 110 -11.97 -8.20 9.89
N ASN A 111 -11.70 -8.93 10.98
CA ASN A 111 -12.35 -10.22 11.28
C ASN A 111 -13.25 -10.18 12.52
N SER A 112 -13.50 -9.01 13.10
CA SER A 112 -14.45 -8.85 14.20
C SER A 112 -15.25 -7.56 14.03
N TYR A 113 -16.50 -7.57 14.51
CA TYR A 113 -17.41 -6.41 14.52
C TYR A 113 -16.96 -5.33 15.52
N CYS A 114 -15.76 -4.78 15.35
CA CYS A 114 -15.16 -3.73 16.17
C CYS A 114 -15.04 -2.43 15.37
N ASP A 115 -15.68 -1.35 15.82
CA ASP A 115 -15.58 -0.04 15.16
C ASP A 115 -14.18 0.59 15.33
N TYR A 116 -13.63 0.52 16.55
CA TYR A 116 -12.42 1.26 16.93
C TYR A 116 -11.49 0.47 17.85
N ILE A 117 -10.18 0.58 17.63
CA ILE A 117 -9.15 0.21 18.62
C ILE A 117 -8.65 1.48 19.32
N ALA A 118 -8.77 1.52 20.64
CA ALA A 118 -8.31 2.63 21.48
C ALA A 118 -6.92 2.34 22.07
N LEU A 119 -6.01 3.31 21.97
CA LEU A 119 -4.63 3.21 22.48
C LEU A 119 -4.31 4.35 23.45
N GLY A 120 -3.68 4.05 24.58
CA GLY A 120 -3.34 4.99 25.68
C GLY A 120 -2.21 5.98 25.37
N HIS A 121 -2.09 6.47 24.14
CA HIS A 121 -1.10 7.51 23.83
C HIS A 121 -1.58 8.88 24.29
N HIS A 122 -0.73 9.62 24.99
CA HIS A 122 -1.01 10.93 25.57
C HIS A 122 -0.36 12.09 24.81
N LEU A 123 -0.47 13.32 25.32
CA LEU A 123 0.08 14.52 24.66
C LEU A 123 1.62 14.48 24.61
N ASP A 124 2.27 14.14 25.71
CA ASP A 124 3.73 14.08 25.81
C ASP A 124 4.30 13.01 24.86
N ASP A 125 3.61 11.89 24.61
CA ASP A 125 3.99 10.94 23.56
C ASP A 125 4.08 11.63 22.18
N SER A 126 3.17 12.58 21.91
CA SER A 126 3.18 13.34 20.67
C SER A 126 4.27 14.41 20.63
N ILE A 127 4.69 14.94 21.77
CA ILE A 127 5.83 15.87 21.91
C ILE A 127 7.13 15.10 21.71
N GLU A 128 7.32 13.97 22.38
CA GLU A 128 8.45 13.06 22.16
C GLU A 128 8.54 12.63 20.68
N THR A 129 7.40 12.27 20.08
CA THR A 129 7.34 11.91 18.64
C THR A 129 7.70 13.10 17.75
N PHE A 130 7.30 14.33 18.11
CA PHE A 130 7.69 15.55 17.40
C PHE A 130 9.22 15.70 17.38
N PHE A 131 9.88 15.67 18.55
CA PHE A 131 11.33 15.85 18.63
C PHE A 131 12.12 14.70 17.98
N ILE A 132 11.66 13.45 18.10
CA ILE A 132 12.24 12.31 17.36
C ILE A 132 12.17 12.56 15.84
N ASN A 133 11.05 13.09 15.35
CA ASN A 133 10.83 13.37 13.94
C ASN A 133 11.52 14.65 13.44
N LEU A 134 11.82 15.59 14.34
CA LEU A 134 12.65 16.77 14.09
C LEU A 134 14.11 16.36 13.91
N ILE A 135 14.68 15.61 14.88
CA ILE A 135 16.05 15.08 14.84
C ILE A 135 16.29 14.21 13.59
N ARG A 136 15.27 13.46 13.15
CA ARG A 136 15.33 12.62 11.94
C ARG A 136 15.14 13.37 10.62
N GLY A 137 14.94 14.69 10.63
CA GLY A 137 14.76 15.49 9.41
C GLY A 137 13.50 15.12 8.62
N THR A 138 12.31 15.20 9.25
CA THR A 138 11.03 14.93 8.58
C THR A 138 10.27 16.21 8.23
N GLY A 139 9.53 16.19 7.11
CA GLY A 139 8.63 17.29 6.75
C GLY A 139 7.34 17.32 7.58
N ILE A 140 6.47 18.32 7.29
CA ILE A 140 5.21 18.65 8.02
C ILE A 140 4.45 17.42 8.56
N LYS A 141 4.23 16.40 7.72
CA LYS A 141 3.50 15.17 8.11
C LYS A 141 4.11 14.43 9.31
N GLY A 142 5.44 14.44 9.44
CA GLY A 142 6.14 13.87 10.60
C GLY A 142 6.08 14.79 11.83
N LEU A 143 6.17 16.11 11.61
CA LEU A 143 6.07 17.13 12.65
C LEU A 143 4.65 17.32 13.23
N ILE A 144 3.61 16.70 12.68
CA ILE A 144 2.29 16.59 13.36
C ILE A 144 2.37 15.67 14.61
N GLY A 145 3.46 14.91 14.76
CA GLY A 145 3.66 13.97 15.85
C GLY A 145 2.79 12.73 15.68
N ILE A 146 2.05 12.34 16.72
CA ILE A 146 1.16 11.18 16.65
C ILE A 146 -0.13 11.58 15.92
N ASN A 147 -0.43 10.93 14.80
CA ASN A 147 -1.67 11.18 14.07
C ASN A 147 -2.87 10.55 14.81
N ASN A 148 -3.78 11.40 15.29
CA ASN A 148 -5.00 11.02 16.01
C ASN A 148 -6.13 10.52 15.08
N PHE A 149 -6.05 10.78 13.78
CA PHE A 149 -7.14 10.58 12.81
C PHE A 149 -6.93 9.36 11.89
N LYS A 150 -6.36 8.26 12.40
CA LYS A 150 -6.45 6.97 11.71
C LYS A 150 -7.87 6.43 11.91
N LYS A 151 -8.64 6.28 10.82
CA LYS A 151 -10.10 6.03 10.84
C LYS A 151 -10.60 5.06 11.92
N GLN A 152 -9.91 3.95 12.18
CA GLN A 152 -10.30 2.92 13.16
C GLN A 152 -9.35 2.79 14.38
N ILE A 153 -8.33 3.65 14.52
CA ILE A 153 -7.39 3.60 15.68
C ILE A 153 -7.38 4.96 16.38
N ILE A 154 -8.15 5.05 17.46
CA ILE A 154 -8.36 6.25 18.27
C ILE A 154 -7.36 6.35 19.42
N ARG A 155 -7.11 7.57 19.89
CA ARG A 155 -6.22 7.88 21.03
C ARG A 155 -6.90 8.88 21.95
N PRO A 156 -7.85 8.45 22.80
CA PRO A 156 -8.63 9.36 23.63
C PRO A 156 -7.76 10.24 24.55
N LEU A 157 -6.65 9.70 25.07
CA LEU A 157 -5.77 10.43 25.98
C LEU A 157 -4.86 11.48 25.30
N SER A 158 -4.81 11.55 23.97
CA SER A 158 -3.85 12.39 23.22
C SER A 158 -4.05 13.91 23.31
N PHE A 159 -4.98 14.36 24.14
CA PHE A 159 -5.26 15.76 24.46
C PHE A 159 -4.74 16.19 25.84
N PHE A 160 -4.45 15.23 26.72
CA PHE A 160 -4.02 15.42 28.11
C PHE A 160 -2.53 15.13 28.25
N SER A 161 -1.87 15.89 29.11
CA SER A 161 -0.49 15.70 29.54
C SER A 161 -0.34 14.48 30.46
N LYS A 162 0.90 14.00 30.62
CA LYS A 162 1.22 12.95 31.58
C LYS A 162 0.88 13.36 33.02
N LYS A 163 1.03 14.65 33.36
CA LYS A 163 0.66 15.22 34.66
C LYS A 163 -0.85 15.04 34.93
N GLU A 164 -1.70 15.45 33.99
CA GLU A 164 -3.17 15.28 34.10
C GLU A 164 -3.60 13.81 34.23
N ILE A 165 -2.90 12.88 33.57
CA ILE A 165 -3.16 11.43 33.64
C ILE A 165 -2.79 10.85 35.01
N ILE A 166 -1.67 11.27 35.60
CA ILE A 166 -1.28 10.89 36.97
C ILE A 166 -2.32 11.39 37.97
N SER A 167 -2.70 12.66 37.89
CA SER A 167 -3.73 13.24 38.77
C SER A 167 -5.09 12.54 38.62
N TYR A 168 -5.49 12.17 37.40
CA TYR A 168 -6.70 11.38 37.18
C TYR A 168 -6.63 10.01 37.88
N ALA A 169 -5.51 9.30 37.75
CA ALA A 169 -5.34 7.97 38.36
C ALA A 169 -5.37 8.02 39.88
N GLN A 170 -4.73 9.03 40.48
CA GLN A 170 -4.76 9.30 41.91
C GLN A 170 -6.18 9.65 42.39
N GLU A 171 -6.88 10.58 41.72
CA GLU A 171 -8.28 10.95 42.06
C GLU A 171 -9.26 9.76 42.01
N ASN A 172 -8.97 8.73 41.20
CA ASN A 172 -9.86 7.59 40.98
C ASN A 172 -9.33 6.28 41.60
N ASN A 173 -8.26 6.33 42.41
CA ASN A 173 -7.62 5.16 43.04
C ASN A 173 -7.33 4.00 42.06
N ILE A 174 -6.91 4.33 40.84
CA ILE A 174 -6.61 3.34 39.81
C ILE A 174 -5.34 2.58 40.19
N LYS A 175 -5.38 1.24 40.13
CA LYS A 175 -4.18 0.41 40.25
C LYS A 175 -3.53 0.25 38.88
N TRP A 176 -2.20 0.33 38.82
CA TRP A 176 -1.40 0.00 37.64
C TRP A 176 -0.10 -0.69 38.07
N ARG A 177 0.61 -1.27 37.11
CA ARG A 177 1.96 -1.82 37.29
C ARG A 177 2.96 -0.98 36.51
N GLU A 178 4.11 -0.67 37.09
CA GLU A 178 5.16 0.09 36.40
C GLU A 178 6.17 -0.84 35.74
N ASP A 179 6.73 -0.39 34.61
CA ASP A 179 7.80 -1.10 33.92
C ASP A 179 9.13 -0.38 34.14
N ASN A 180 10.07 -1.05 34.82
CA ASN A 180 11.41 -0.54 35.09
C ASN A 180 12.18 -0.21 33.79
N SER A 181 11.79 -0.78 32.64
CA SER A 181 12.39 -0.42 31.34
C SER A 181 12.14 1.03 30.90
N ASN A 182 11.17 1.72 31.51
CA ASN A 182 10.89 3.14 31.25
C ASN A 182 12.03 4.09 31.69
N TYR A 183 12.92 3.64 32.57
CA TYR A 183 14.07 4.40 33.07
C TYR A 183 15.36 4.16 32.25
N ASP A 184 15.35 3.22 31.30
CA ASP A 184 16.54 2.90 30.49
C ASP A 184 16.87 4.01 29.47
N HIS A 185 18.01 4.69 29.68
CA HIS A 185 18.49 5.75 28.78
C HIS A 185 19.03 5.27 27.43
N LYS A 186 19.16 3.95 27.21
CA LYS A 186 19.54 3.34 25.92
C LYS A 186 18.62 3.75 24.76
N TYR A 187 17.36 4.07 25.06
CA TYR A 187 16.39 4.48 24.05
C TYR A 187 16.37 6.00 23.87
N LEU A 188 16.55 6.46 22.63
CA LEU A 188 16.44 7.88 22.22
C LEU A 188 15.19 8.57 22.79
N ARG A 189 14.07 7.83 22.87
CA ARG A 189 12.81 8.33 23.40
C ARG A 189 12.87 8.67 24.89
N ASN A 190 13.53 7.84 25.69
CA ASN A 190 13.68 8.05 27.13
C ASN A 190 14.65 9.22 27.41
N ARG A 191 15.72 9.36 26.60
CA ARG A 191 16.60 10.54 26.62
C ARG A 191 15.84 11.85 26.32
N ILE A 192 14.98 11.84 25.30
CA ILE A 192 14.12 12.99 24.96
C ILE A 192 13.13 13.30 26.08
N ARG A 193 12.47 12.29 26.66
CA ARG A 193 11.57 12.47 27.82
C ARG A 193 12.29 13.14 29.00
N PHE A 194 13.49 12.68 29.33
CA PHE A 194 14.32 13.26 30.40
C PHE A 194 14.64 14.74 30.12
N PHE A 195 15.15 15.05 28.93
CA PHE A 195 15.50 16.42 28.52
C PHE A 195 14.29 17.37 28.48
N LEU A 196 13.11 16.89 28.07
CA LEU A 196 11.91 17.71 28.00
C LEU A 196 11.25 17.95 29.35
N LYS A 197 11.35 17.00 30.31
CA LYS A 197 10.66 17.06 31.61
C LYS A 197 10.71 18.43 32.32
N PRO A 198 11.86 19.14 32.43
CA PRO A 198 11.91 20.45 33.08
C PRO A 198 11.16 21.57 32.35
N ILE A 199 11.00 21.50 31.02
CA ILE A 199 10.38 22.57 30.21
C ILE A 199 8.90 22.33 29.88
N LEU A 200 8.31 21.22 30.35
CA LEU A 200 6.89 20.89 30.11
C LEU A 200 5.95 21.60 31.10
N ASP A 201 5.81 22.91 30.88
CA ASP A 201 4.88 23.81 31.58
C ASP A 201 3.58 24.05 30.79
N TYR A 202 2.66 24.82 31.38
CA TYR A 202 1.37 25.16 30.76
C TYR A 202 1.53 25.99 29.46
N LYS A 203 2.50 26.92 29.41
CA LYS A 203 2.77 27.72 28.20
C LYS A 203 3.25 26.82 27.06
N PHE A 204 4.18 25.91 27.33
CA PHE A 204 4.69 24.93 26.36
C PHE A 204 3.58 24.03 25.82
N TYR A 205 2.76 23.41 26.67
CA TYR A 205 1.68 22.53 26.21
C TYR A 205 0.68 23.27 25.32
N ASN A 206 0.34 24.52 25.65
CA ASN A 206 -0.57 25.33 24.84
C ASN A 206 0.06 25.78 23.52
N GLY A 207 1.33 26.20 23.53
CA GLY A 207 2.11 26.50 22.33
C GLY A 207 2.16 25.29 21.40
N PHE A 208 2.54 24.12 21.92
CA PHE A 208 2.60 22.87 21.17
C PHE A 208 1.23 22.46 20.58
N LYS A 209 0.14 22.55 21.38
CA LYS A 209 -1.23 22.29 20.90
C LYS A 209 -1.61 23.22 19.73
N LYS A 210 -1.23 24.50 19.77
CA LYS A 210 -1.44 25.48 18.67
C LYS A 210 -0.58 25.13 17.45
N SER A 211 0.73 24.97 17.60
CA SER A 211 1.65 24.66 16.48
C SER A 211 1.27 23.37 15.76
N ARG A 212 0.90 22.31 16.50
CA ARG A 212 0.42 21.05 15.93
C ARG A 212 -0.89 21.20 15.14
N LYS A 213 -1.79 22.11 15.55
CA LYS A 213 -3.02 22.45 14.82
C LYS A 213 -2.69 23.12 13.48
N TYR A 214 -1.79 24.11 13.47
CA TYR A 214 -1.37 24.79 12.24
C TYR A 214 -0.63 23.85 11.28
N LEU A 215 0.33 23.05 11.78
CA LEU A 215 1.01 22.02 10.97
C LEU A 215 0.04 21.00 10.36
N TYR A 216 -1.05 20.67 11.06
CA TYR A 216 -2.09 19.81 10.50
C TYR A 216 -2.88 20.50 9.38
N TYR A 217 -3.23 21.77 9.52
CA TYR A 217 -3.89 22.53 8.46
C TYR A 217 -3.00 22.68 7.22
N GLU A 218 -1.73 23.05 7.39
CA GLU A 218 -0.75 23.10 6.29
C GLU A 218 -0.59 21.75 5.59
N TYR A 219 -0.58 20.64 6.34
CA TYR A 219 -0.58 19.31 5.75
C TYR A 219 -1.84 19.01 4.94
N VAL A 220 -3.02 19.42 5.41
CA VAL A 220 -4.29 19.25 4.70
C VAL A 220 -4.32 20.08 3.43
N CYS A 221 -4.03 21.38 3.50
CA CYS A 221 -3.95 22.27 2.33
C CYS A 221 -2.95 21.75 1.30
N SER A 222 -1.73 21.40 1.75
CA SER A 222 -0.69 20.84 0.89
C SER A 222 -1.06 19.48 0.29
N LYS A 223 -1.86 18.65 0.97
CA LYS A 223 -2.38 17.40 0.40
C LYS A 223 -3.43 17.69 -0.67
N THR A 224 -4.41 18.55 -0.39
CA THR A 224 -5.48 18.93 -1.32
C THR A 224 -4.90 19.52 -2.61
N HIS A 225 -3.88 20.38 -2.51
CA HIS A 225 -3.14 20.90 -3.67
C HIS A 225 -2.48 19.80 -4.50
N ILE A 226 -1.86 18.81 -3.85
CA ILE A 226 -1.25 17.68 -4.56
C ILE A 226 -2.30 16.79 -5.23
N ASP A 227 -3.45 16.57 -4.59
CA ASP A 227 -4.57 15.83 -5.18
C ASP A 227 -5.16 16.57 -6.40
N TYR A 228 -5.25 17.90 -6.34
CA TYR A 228 -5.64 18.76 -7.48
C TYR A 228 -4.63 18.67 -8.63
N ILE A 229 -3.34 18.88 -8.33
CA ILE A 229 -2.25 18.79 -9.31
C ILE A 229 -2.16 17.40 -9.94
N TYR A 230 -2.32 16.33 -9.14
CA TYR A 230 -2.39 14.97 -9.66
C TYR A 230 -3.48 14.81 -10.73
N ASN A 231 -4.66 15.40 -10.50
CA ASN A 231 -5.75 15.35 -11.48
C ASN A 231 -5.44 16.20 -12.73
N SER A 232 -4.85 17.39 -12.61
CA SER A 232 -4.57 18.26 -13.76
C SER A 232 -3.42 17.77 -14.66
N ILE A 233 -2.46 17.01 -14.12
CA ILE A 233 -1.34 16.42 -14.88
C ILE A 233 -1.61 15.01 -15.41
N THR A 234 -2.67 14.33 -14.92
CA THR A 234 -3.00 12.97 -15.38
C THR A 234 -3.74 13.02 -16.72
N ILE A 235 -3.21 12.30 -17.71
CA ILE A 235 -3.77 12.16 -19.06
C ILE A 235 -4.80 11.04 -19.10
N GLU A 236 -4.54 9.94 -18.40
CA GLU A 236 -5.31 8.70 -18.51
C GLU A 236 -5.26 7.94 -17.17
N LYS A 237 -6.39 7.35 -16.76
CA LYS A 237 -6.53 6.44 -15.61
C LYS A 237 -7.27 5.19 -16.08
N LYS A 238 -6.83 4.00 -15.68
CA LYS A 238 -7.53 2.72 -15.90
C LYS A 238 -7.50 1.90 -14.61
N LYS A 239 -8.24 0.78 -14.58
CA LYS A 239 -8.09 -0.28 -13.58
C LYS A 239 -7.20 -1.39 -14.17
N ASP A 240 -6.34 -1.98 -13.34
CA ASP A 240 -5.40 -3.11 -13.52
C ASP A 240 -4.96 -3.46 -14.97
N PRO A 241 -3.64 -3.51 -15.30
CA PRO A 241 -2.46 -3.25 -14.46
C PRO A 241 -1.90 -1.84 -14.62
N PHE A 242 -2.45 -1.08 -15.56
CA PHE A 242 -2.20 0.35 -15.68
C PHE A 242 -3.03 1.06 -14.62
N LEU A 243 -2.39 1.89 -13.80
CA LEU A 243 -3.10 2.75 -12.86
C LEU A 243 -3.37 4.11 -13.50
N PHE A 244 -2.30 4.82 -13.90
CA PHE A 244 -2.39 6.15 -14.48
C PHE A 244 -1.15 6.52 -15.30
N LYS A 245 -1.33 7.54 -16.15
CA LYS A 245 -0.31 8.16 -17.00
C LYS A 245 -0.35 9.67 -16.83
N ILE A 246 0.79 10.28 -16.50
CA ILE A 246 0.93 11.74 -16.35
C ILE A 246 1.79 12.35 -17.46
N ASP A 247 1.52 13.61 -17.77
CA ASP A 247 2.34 14.43 -18.66
C ASP A 247 3.63 14.89 -17.96
N ILE A 248 4.79 14.61 -18.56
CA ILE A 248 6.09 15.08 -18.06
C ILE A 248 6.22 16.59 -18.24
N LYS A 249 5.68 17.20 -19.31
CA LYS A 249 5.76 18.65 -19.53
C LYS A 249 5.05 19.41 -18.40
N LYS A 250 3.81 19.02 -18.08
CA LYS A 250 3.05 19.61 -16.97
C LYS A 250 3.74 19.43 -15.62
N LEU A 251 4.38 18.27 -15.39
CA LEU A 251 5.13 17.98 -14.17
C LEU A 251 6.42 18.80 -14.05
N LEU A 252 7.11 19.08 -15.16
CA LEU A 252 8.36 19.87 -15.19
C LEU A 252 8.18 21.35 -14.83
N ILE A 253 6.97 21.90 -15.04
CA ILE A 253 6.62 23.28 -14.67
C ILE A 253 6.51 23.46 -13.13
N LEU A 254 6.34 22.37 -12.38
CA LEU A 254 6.04 22.43 -10.95
C LEU A 254 7.31 22.66 -10.10
N TYR A 255 7.33 23.75 -9.33
CA TYR A 255 8.40 24.08 -8.39
C TYR A 255 7.95 23.95 -6.93
N PRO A 256 8.77 23.36 -6.03
CA PRO A 256 9.98 22.59 -6.30
C PRO A 256 9.66 21.13 -6.71
N ILE A 257 10.09 20.73 -7.91
CA ILE A 257 9.72 19.45 -8.55
C ILE A 257 9.96 18.20 -7.67
N ASN A 258 11.03 18.21 -6.85
CA ASN A 258 11.35 17.14 -5.90
C ASN A 258 10.16 16.80 -4.97
N THR A 259 9.44 17.83 -4.51
CA THR A 259 8.33 17.68 -3.57
C THR A 259 7.12 17.03 -4.25
N TYR A 260 6.83 17.41 -5.50
CA TYR A 260 5.76 16.81 -6.29
C TYR A 260 6.09 15.35 -6.64
N LEU A 261 7.29 15.08 -7.15
CA LEU A 261 7.79 13.73 -7.43
C LEU A 261 7.65 12.81 -6.20
N PHE A 262 8.16 13.25 -5.04
CA PHE A 262 8.06 12.46 -3.82
C PHE A 262 6.60 12.25 -3.38
N LYS A 263 5.77 13.30 -3.33
CA LYS A 263 4.39 13.16 -2.84
C LYS A 263 3.50 12.32 -3.77
N LEU A 264 3.70 12.40 -5.09
CA LEU A 264 2.95 11.62 -6.09
C LEU A 264 3.36 10.15 -6.14
N PHE A 265 4.67 9.84 -6.03
CA PHE A 265 5.19 8.49 -6.29
C PHE A 265 5.55 7.68 -5.04
N ASN A 266 5.79 8.30 -3.88
CA ASN A 266 6.13 7.58 -2.65
C ASN A 266 4.97 6.68 -2.14
N ILE A 267 3.71 7.00 -2.46
CA ILE A 267 2.56 6.12 -2.16
C ILE A 267 2.62 4.78 -2.91
N TYR A 268 3.33 4.72 -4.04
CA TYR A 268 3.61 3.50 -4.80
C TYR A 268 4.99 2.90 -4.46
N GLY A 269 5.63 3.37 -3.39
CA GLY A 269 6.92 2.88 -2.90
C GLY A 269 8.15 3.43 -3.62
N PHE A 270 8.01 4.45 -4.48
CA PHE A 270 9.16 5.13 -5.09
C PHE A 270 9.61 6.30 -4.19
N SER A 271 10.60 6.05 -3.33
CA SER A 271 11.05 7.02 -2.32
C SER A 271 12.34 7.77 -2.68
N ASN A 272 13.13 7.29 -3.65
CA ASN A 272 14.41 7.91 -4.04
C ASN A 272 14.22 9.11 -4.99
N PRO A 273 14.53 10.35 -4.58
CA PRO A 273 14.34 11.53 -5.42
C PRO A 273 15.30 11.56 -6.63
N LYS A 274 16.50 10.95 -6.52
CA LYS A 274 17.47 10.92 -7.62
C LYS A 274 16.94 10.11 -8.79
N ASP A 275 16.42 8.91 -8.54
CA ASP A 275 15.84 8.03 -9.56
C ASP A 275 14.62 8.69 -10.23
N LEU A 276 13.73 9.28 -9.41
CA LEU A 276 12.53 9.98 -9.88
C LEU A 276 12.87 11.20 -10.77
N LYS A 277 13.99 11.90 -10.52
CA LYS A 277 14.50 12.94 -11.43
C LYS A 277 15.12 12.36 -12.69
N GLN A 278 15.99 11.36 -12.57
CA GLN A 278 16.68 10.75 -13.71
C GLN A 278 15.70 10.16 -14.73
N ILE A 279 14.61 9.53 -14.28
CA ILE A 279 13.62 8.95 -15.22
C ILE A 279 12.95 10.02 -16.08
N LEU A 280 12.70 11.24 -15.58
CA LEU A 280 12.11 12.34 -16.37
C LEU A 280 12.95 12.68 -17.61
N ASN A 281 14.28 12.62 -17.51
CA ASN A 281 15.19 12.98 -18.60
C ASN A 281 15.67 11.76 -19.41
N SER A 282 15.46 10.54 -18.92
CA SER A 282 15.90 9.29 -19.56
C SER A 282 15.23 9.00 -20.92
N GLN A 283 15.75 8.03 -21.66
CA GLN A 283 15.12 7.55 -22.90
C GLN A 283 13.80 6.79 -22.63
N SER A 284 12.86 6.89 -23.58
CA SER A 284 11.59 6.14 -23.53
C SER A 284 11.86 4.63 -23.43
N GLY A 285 11.30 3.97 -22.41
CA GLY A 285 11.59 2.58 -22.08
C GLY A 285 12.30 2.37 -20.74
N LYS A 286 12.91 3.42 -20.15
CA LYS A 286 13.50 3.35 -18.79
C LYS A 286 12.42 3.01 -17.76
N LYS A 287 12.82 2.22 -16.76
CA LYS A 287 11.95 1.73 -15.68
C LYS A 287 12.60 1.92 -14.32
N ILE A 288 11.78 2.17 -13.31
CA ILE A 288 12.09 2.06 -11.88
C ILE A 288 11.08 1.07 -11.29
N PHE A 289 11.50 0.30 -10.29
CA PHE A 289 10.68 -0.72 -9.63
C PHE A 289 10.55 -0.41 -8.14
N SER A 290 9.37 -0.67 -7.59
CA SER A 290 9.13 -0.81 -6.16
C SER A 290 8.75 -2.27 -5.86
N LYS A 291 8.35 -2.58 -4.62
CA LYS A 291 7.95 -3.95 -4.23
C LYS A 291 6.72 -4.49 -4.99
N THR A 292 5.87 -3.60 -5.49
CA THR A 292 4.58 -3.97 -6.12
C THR A 292 4.30 -3.19 -7.40
N TYR A 293 5.02 -2.11 -7.68
CA TYR A 293 4.74 -1.23 -8.83
C TYR A 293 5.98 -1.01 -9.71
N CYS A 294 5.77 -0.60 -10.95
CA CYS A 294 6.80 -0.16 -11.87
C CYS A 294 6.43 1.21 -12.46
N LEU A 295 7.36 2.16 -12.39
CA LEU A 295 7.27 3.47 -13.03
C LEU A 295 8.05 3.41 -14.34
N ILE A 296 7.41 3.78 -15.45
CA ILE A 296 7.94 3.64 -16.81
C ILE A 296 7.89 4.98 -17.52
N LYS A 297 8.99 5.40 -18.17
CA LYS A 297 8.95 6.54 -19.11
C LYS A 297 8.49 6.08 -20.49
N GLU A 298 7.46 6.73 -21.00
CA GLU A 298 6.92 6.53 -22.33
C GLU A 298 6.82 7.87 -23.06
N ARG A 299 7.77 8.14 -23.96
CA ARG A 299 7.94 9.43 -24.67
C ARG A 299 7.92 10.62 -23.70
N THR A 300 6.87 11.43 -23.74
CA THR A 300 6.61 12.63 -22.92
C THR A 300 5.76 12.34 -21.68
N THR A 301 5.58 11.06 -21.30
CA THR A 301 4.71 10.66 -20.20
C THR A 301 5.40 9.71 -19.24
N LEU A 302 4.96 9.72 -17.98
CA LEU A 302 5.28 8.68 -16.99
C LEU A 302 4.04 7.82 -16.76
N VAL A 303 4.22 6.50 -16.75
CA VAL A 303 3.16 5.51 -16.53
C VAL A 303 3.48 4.71 -15.26
N VAL A 304 2.51 4.58 -14.36
CA VAL A 304 2.59 3.65 -13.22
C VAL A 304 1.77 2.40 -13.52
N VAL A 305 2.42 1.25 -13.40
CA VAL A 305 1.78 -0.07 -13.51
C VAL A 305 2.00 -0.92 -12.26
N GLU A 306 1.07 -1.81 -11.95
CA GLU A 306 1.27 -2.86 -10.95
C GLU A 306 2.14 -3.97 -11.53
N TYR A 307 3.23 -4.31 -10.82
CA TYR A 307 4.26 -5.23 -11.30
C TYR A 307 3.87 -6.70 -11.12
N ASN A 308 3.23 -7.04 -9.99
CA ASN A 308 3.02 -8.44 -9.62
C ASN A 308 2.07 -9.19 -10.59
N ASN A 309 1.03 -8.53 -11.09
CA ASN A 309 0.13 -9.10 -12.11
C ASN A 309 0.72 -9.04 -13.53
N PHE A 310 1.54 -8.03 -13.84
CA PHE A 310 1.83 -7.67 -15.23
C PHE A 310 3.02 -8.38 -15.89
N PHE A 311 3.89 -9.02 -15.09
CA PHE A 311 5.15 -9.59 -15.59
C PHE A 311 5.21 -11.12 -15.61
N LEU A 312 4.11 -11.81 -15.27
CA LEU A 312 3.99 -13.26 -15.40
C LEU A 312 4.09 -13.69 -16.87
N LYS A 313 5.25 -14.23 -17.26
CA LYS A 313 5.50 -14.80 -18.60
C LYS A 313 4.72 -16.10 -18.78
N LYS A 314 3.42 -16.00 -19.08
CA LYS A 314 2.62 -17.15 -19.47
C LYS A 314 3.02 -17.60 -20.89
N LYS A 315 3.21 -18.91 -21.05
CA LYS A 315 3.37 -19.60 -22.34
C LYS A 315 2.32 -20.69 -22.38
N TYR A 316 1.73 -20.91 -23.54
CA TYR A 316 0.81 -22.01 -23.78
C TYR A 316 1.31 -22.79 -24.99
N TYR A 317 1.05 -24.09 -24.99
CA TYR A 317 1.36 -25.00 -26.08
C TYR A 317 0.04 -25.55 -26.62
N ILE A 318 -0.07 -25.59 -27.93
CA ILE A 318 -1.25 -25.98 -28.69
C ILE A 318 -0.84 -27.21 -29.46
N HIS A 319 -1.35 -28.38 -29.06
CA HIS A 319 -0.99 -29.65 -29.68
C HIS A 319 -1.94 -29.99 -30.84
N ASN A 320 -3.24 -29.71 -30.67
CA ASN A 320 -4.30 -29.99 -31.64
C ASN A 320 -5.11 -28.71 -31.98
N ILE A 321 -5.95 -28.81 -33.02
CA ILE A 321 -6.82 -27.72 -33.52
C ILE A 321 -8.13 -27.66 -32.71
N ASP A 322 -8.03 -27.37 -31.42
CA ASP A 322 -9.19 -27.30 -30.51
C ASP A 322 -9.51 -25.87 -30.09
N THR A 323 -10.67 -25.67 -29.46
CA THR A 323 -11.03 -24.38 -28.85
C THR A 323 -10.21 -24.15 -27.58
N ILE A 324 -9.41 -23.09 -27.52
CA ILE A 324 -8.46 -22.91 -26.40
C ILE A 324 -8.79 -21.69 -25.55
N LYS A 325 -9.03 -21.96 -24.25
CA LYS A 325 -9.22 -20.95 -23.21
C LYS A 325 -7.88 -20.43 -22.68
N ILE A 326 -7.28 -19.56 -23.48
CA ILE A 326 -6.15 -18.69 -23.11
C ILE A 326 -6.80 -17.40 -22.48
N PRO A 327 -6.16 -16.26 -22.11
CA PRO A 327 -6.91 -15.12 -21.51
C PRO A 327 -7.71 -14.29 -22.56
N PHE A 328 -8.10 -14.97 -23.64
CA PHE A 328 -9.08 -14.66 -24.67
C PHE A 328 -9.35 -15.98 -25.39
N PHE A 329 -10.56 -16.17 -25.92
CA PHE A 329 -10.88 -17.38 -26.66
C PHE A 329 -10.33 -17.28 -28.08
N ILE A 330 -9.58 -18.30 -28.49
CA ILE A 330 -9.22 -18.50 -29.90
C ILE A 330 -9.99 -19.72 -30.39
N TYR A 331 -10.89 -19.49 -31.34
CA TYR A 331 -11.55 -20.55 -32.09
C TYR A 331 -10.77 -20.80 -33.36
N PHE A 332 -10.29 -22.03 -33.49
CA PHE A 332 -9.62 -22.54 -34.68
C PHE A 332 -10.63 -23.33 -35.50
N PHE A 333 -10.69 -23.10 -36.81
CA PHE A 333 -11.50 -23.93 -37.72
C PHE A 333 -10.81 -24.12 -39.06
N LEU A 334 -10.71 -25.37 -39.48
CA LEU A 334 -10.18 -25.76 -40.79
C LEU A 334 -11.27 -25.60 -41.86
N SER A 335 -10.91 -25.13 -43.04
CA SER A 335 -11.78 -25.11 -44.22
C SER A 335 -10.98 -25.04 -45.52
N GLU A 336 -11.61 -25.38 -46.65
CA GLU A 336 -11.00 -25.25 -47.99
C GLU A 336 -11.11 -23.81 -48.54
N ARG A 337 -11.97 -22.98 -47.95
CA ARG A 337 -12.22 -21.59 -48.37
C ARG A 337 -11.86 -20.59 -47.29
N LYS A 338 -11.33 -19.43 -47.68
CA LYS A 338 -11.13 -18.26 -46.80
C LYS A 338 -12.47 -17.74 -46.30
N LYS A 339 -12.67 -17.57 -44.99
CA LYS A 339 -13.78 -16.73 -44.50
C LYS A 339 -13.38 -15.24 -44.57
N LYS A 340 -14.35 -14.37 -44.91
CA LYS A 340 -14.15 -12.93 -45.12
C LYS A 340 -14.32 -12.08 -43.85
N GLU A 341 -15.08 -12.56 -42.87
CA GLU A 341 -15.47 -11.75 -41.71
C GLU A 341 -14.67 -12.08 -40.45
N SER A 342 -13.92 -11.09 -39.96
CA SER A 342 -13.29 -11.07 -38.62
C SER A 342 -12.32 -12.22 -38.29
N SER A 343 -12.01 -13.12 -39.22
CA SER A 343 -11.06 -14.20 -39.04
C SER A 343 -9.69 -13.87 -39.63
N THR A 344 -8.64 -14.31 -38.95
CA THR A 344 -7.28 -14.37 -39.52
C THR A 344 -7.11 -15.71 -40.21
N ASN A 345 -6.65 -15.73 -41.46
CA ASN A 345 -6.60 -16.95 -42.26
C ASN A 345 -5.14 -17.34 -42.53
N LEU A 346 -4.76 -18.55 -42.14
CA LEU A 346 -3.44 -19.16 -42.26
C LEU A 346 -3.45 -20.32 -43.26
N ASP A 347 -2.31 -20.53 -43.90
CA ASP A 347 -1.99 -21.77 -44.60
C ASP A 347 -1.69 -22.85 -43.56
N PHE A 348 -2.56 -23.87 -43.45
CA PHE A 348 -2.46 -24.92 -42.44
C PHE A 348 -1.28 -25.86 -42.71
N ASP A 349 -1.03 -26.16 -43.98
CA ASP A 349 -0.02 -27.13 -44.44
C ASP A 349 1.43 -26.68 -44.12
N LYS A 350 1.61 -25.42 -43.69
CA LYS A 350 2.89 -24.84 -43.24
C LYS A 350 3.07 -24.87 -41.71
N LEU A 351 2.08 -25.32 -40.95
CA LEU A 351 2.10 -25.32 -39.49
C LEU A 351 2.78 -26.57 -38.94
N ILE A 352 3.63 -26.38 -37.94
CA ILE A 352 4.39 -27.43 -37.26
C ILE A 352 3.97 -27.39 -35.79
N PHE A 353 3.36 -28.47 -35.31
CA PHE A 353 2.88 -28.57 -33.93
C PHE A 353 3.99 -29.06 -32.98
N PRO A 354 3.94 -28.75 -31.66
CA PRO A 354 2.95 -27.88 -31.03
C PRO A 354 3.20 -26.40 -31.31
N LEU A 355 2.13 -25.66 -31.64
CA LEU A 355 2.21 -24.20 -31.75
C LEU A 355 2.38 -23.61 -30.34
N GLN A 356 3.19 -22.55 -30.22
CA GLN A 356 3.40 -21.86 -28.95
C GLN A 356 2.72 -20.50 -28.95
N LEU A 357 1.84 -20.25 -27.98
CA LEU A 357 1.35 -18.91 -27.69
C LEU A 357 2.16 -18.26 -26.56
N ARG A 358 2.76 -17.10 -26.82
CA ARG A 358 3.58 -16.37 -25.85
C ARG A 358 3.61 -14.86 -26.10
N ASN A 359 4.06 -14.09 -25.12
CA ASN A 359 4.42 -12.68 -25.35
C ASN A 359 5.78 -12.52 -26.07
N CYS A 360 6.05 -11.28 -26.51
CA CYS A 360 7.30 -10.85 -27.16
C CYS A 360 8.57 -11.13 -26.31
N LYS A 361 9.59 -11.68 -26.97
CA LYS A 361 10.97 -11.87 -26.48
C LYS A 361 11.92 -10.89 -27.19
N LYS A 362 13.07 -10.60 -26.55
CA LYS A 362 14.17 -9.85 -27.19
C LYS A 362 14.73 -10.72 -28.33
N GLY A 363 14.89 -10.13 -29.52
CA GLY A 363 15.41 -10.83 -30.71
C GLY A 363 14.34 -11.33 -31.69
N ASP A 364 13.04 -11.33 -31.32
CA ASP A 364 11.94 -11.73 -32.21
C ASP A 364 11.99 -10.97 -33.56
N ILE A 365 11.96 -11.72 -34.68
CA ILE A 365 11.96 -11.25 -36.07
C ILE A 365 10.85 -11.98 -36.84
N PHE A 366 10.18 -11.27 -37.75
CA PHE A 366 9.17 -11.82 -38.65
C PHE A 366 9.19 -11.07 -40.00
N HIS A 367 8.45 -11.57 -40.98
CA HIS A 367 8.29 -11.01 -42.33
C HIS A 367 6.86 -10.47 -42.50
N PRO A 368 6.54 -9.24 -42.06
CA PRO A 368 5.18 -8.73 -42.10
C PRO A 368 4.57 -8.73 -43.51
N ILE A 369 3.33 -9.24 -43.63
CA ILE A 369 2.53 -9.04 -44.85
C ILE A 369 2.45 -7.54 -45.19
N GLY A 370 2.62 -7.23 -46.49
CA GLY A 370 2.59 -5.87 -47.01
C GLY A 370 3.88 -5.08 -46.82
N MET A 371 4.98 -5.72 -46.41
CA MET A 371 6.29 -5.05 -46.26
C MET A 371 7.41 -5.84 -46.96
N LYS A 372 8.40 -5.13 -47.51
CA LYS A 372 9.63 -5.76 -48.06
C LYS A 372 10.56 -6.21 -46.92
N GLY A 373 11.23 -7.34 -47.11
CA GLY A 373 12.24 -7.88 -46.18
C GLY A 373 11.69 -8.53 -44.89
N ASN A 374 12.57 -8.64 -43.90
CA ASN A 374 12.23 -9.05 -42.53
C ASN A 374 12.25 -7.83 -41.58
N LYS A 375 11.68 -7.97 -40.39
CA LYS A 375 11.62 -6.89 -39.40
C LYS A 375 11.74 -7.41 -37.98
N LYS A 376 12.70 -6.86 -37.23
CA LYS A 376 12.77 -7.03 -35.77
C LYS A 376 11.48 -6.51 -35.15
N LEU A 377 10.81 -7.34 -34.36
CA LEU A 377 9.50 -7.05 -33.77
C LEU A 377 9.54 -5.80 -32.86
N CYS A 378 10.68 -5.54 -32.21
CA CYS A 378 10.91 -4.29 -31.49
C CYS A 378 10.88 -3.03 -32.38
N LYS A 379 11.35 -3.10 -33.64
CA LYS A 379 11.26 -1.99 -34.60
C LYS A 379 9.82 -1.84 -35.08
N TYR A 380 9.15 -2.94 -35.44
CA TYR A 380 7.72 -2.94 -35.81
C TYR A 380 6.84 -2.21 -34.78
N PHE A 381 6.93 -2.57 -33.50
CA PHE A 381 6.16 -1.90 -32.44
C PHE A 381 6.56 -0.44 -32.20
N LYS A 382 7.84 -0.06 -32.39
CA LYS A 382 8.28 1.33 -32.30
C LYS A 382 7.63 2.19 -33.39
N ASP A 383 7.62 1.68 -34.62
CA ASP A 383 7.08 2.36 -35.80
C ASP A 383 5.54 2.48 -35.71
N LYS A 384 4.86 1.41 -35.27
CA LYS A 384 3.42 1.39 -34.92
C LYS A 384 3.07 2.23 -33.68
N LYS A 385 4.05 2.90 -33.06
CA LYS A 385 3.92 3.75 -31.87
C LYS A 385 3.33 3.05 -30.61
N ILE A 386 3.25 1.73 -30.55
CA ILE A 386 2.61 0.95 -29.48
C ILE A 386 3.24 1.24 -28.11
N SER A 387 2.39 1.40 -27.08
CA SER A 387 2.82 1.67 -25.70
C SER A 387 3.61 0.51 -25.10
N ILE A 388 4.39 0.78 -24.05
CA ILE A 388 5.17 -0.27 -23.36
C ILE A 388 4.25 -1.25 -22.63
N VAL A 389 3.06 -0.79 -22.26
CA VAL A 389 2.01 -1.59 -21.61
C VAL A 389 1.33 -2.48 -22.64
N ASP A 390 0.84 -1.93 -23.75
CA ASP A 390 0.11 -2.71 -24.76
C ASP A 390 1.02 -3.75 -25.43
N LYS A 391 2.29 -3.39 -25.70
CA LYS A 391 3.30 -4.35 -26.19
C LYS A 391 3.49 -5.58 -25.27
N LYS A 392 3.18 -5.47 -23.98
CA LYS A 392 3.21 -6.58 -23.03
C LYS A 392 1.92 -7.39 -22.99
N LYS A 393 0.78 -6.79 -23.34
CA LYS A 393 -0.50 -7.49 -23.55
C LYS A 393 -0.56 -8.25 -24.88
N ILE A 394 0.22 -7.84 -25.89
CA ILE A 394 0.26 -8.53 -27.19
C ILE A 394 0.76 -9.97 -27.04
N TRP A 395 0.01 -10.87 -27.68
CA TRP A 395 0.31 -12.29 -27.82
C TRP A 395 0.82 -12.58 -29.23
N ILE A 396 1.66 -13.60 -29.34
CA ILE A 396 2.27 -14.03 -30.59
C ILE A 396 2.08 -15.54 -30.69
N LEU A 397 1.53 -15.96 -31.83
CA LEU A 397 1.48 -17.36 -32.23
C LEU A 397 2.79 -17.72 -32.92
N ILE A 398 3.43 -18.77 -32.43
CA ILE A 398 4.75 -19.25 -32.82
C ILE A 398 4.62 -20.67 -33.34
N ASN A 399 5.29 -20.98 -34.44
CA ASN A 399 5.34 -22.30 -35.05
C ASN A 399 6.29 -23.24 -34.27
N GLY A 400 6.18 -24.55 -34.46
CA GLY A 400 7.07 -25.54 -33.82
C GLY A 400 8.56 -25.30 -34.12
N ASP A 401 8.87 -24.86 -35.34
CA ASP A 401 10.22 -24.43 -35.76
C ASP A 401 10.65 -23.03 -35.23
N LYS A 402 9.90 -22.48 -34.27
CA LYS A 402 10.12 -21.20 -33.58
C LYS A 402 9.89 -19.95 -34.44
N LYS A 403 9.45 -20.07 -35.70
CA LYS A 403 9.07 -18.91 -36.54
C LYS A 403 7.82 -18.22 -35.99
N ILE A 404 7.70 -16.91 -36.21
CA ILE A 404 6.50 -16.14 -35.86
C ILE A 404 5.45 -16.36 -36.96
N ILE A 405 4.26 -16.81 -36.56
CA ILE A 405 3.11 -16.99 -37.47
C ILE A 405 2.31 -15.69 -37.52
N TRP A 406 1.89 -15.22 -36.35
CA TRP A 406 0.94 -14.11 -36.22
C TRP A 406 1.16 -13.32 -34.93
N ILE A 407 1.21 -12.00 -35.06
CA ILE A 407 1.08 -11.07 -33.95
C ILE A 407 -0.42 -10.83 -33.77
N ILE A 408 -0.99 -11.35 -32.67
CA ILE A 408 -2.44 -11.37 -32.46
C ILE A 408 -3.01 -9.95 -32.47
N SER A 409 -4.12 -9.79 -33.19
CA SER A 409 -4.81 -8.52 -33.48
C SER A 409 -3.99 -7.48 -34.26
N GLU A 410 -2.82 -7.82 -34.82
CA GLU A 410 -1.94 -6.88 -35.54
C GLU A 410 -1.58 -7.32 -36.97
N ARG A 411 -0.71 -8.34 -37.12
CA ARG A 411 -0.11 -8.65 -38.43
C ARG A 411 0.42 -10.08 -38.53
N LEU A 412 0.12 -10.73 -39.66
CA LEU A 412 0.65 -12.02 -40.09
C LEU A 412 2.10 -11.92 -40.57
N ASP A 413 2.86 -13.01 -40.43
CA ASP A 413 4.03 -13.27 -41.25
C ASP A 413 3.62 -13.76 -42.65
N LYS A 414 4.29 -13.27 -43.69
CA LYS A 414 4.00 -13.56 -45.11
C LYS A 414 4.18 -15.03 -45.47
N THR A 415 4.96 -15.79 -44.71
CA THR A 415 5.26 -17.21 -44.99
C THR A 415 4.02 -18.09 -44.82
N PHE A 416 3.22 -17.82 -43.78
CA PHE A 416 1.97 -18.53 -43.47
C PHE A 416 0.73 -17.93 -44.16
N LYS A 417 0.91 -17.05 -45.15
CA LYS A 417 -0.21 -16.48 -45.92
C LYS A 417 -0.84 -17.56 -46.81
N VAL A 418 -2.17 -17.55 -46.88
CA VAL A 418 -2.94 -18.39 -47.81
C VAL A 418 -2.80 -17.85 -49.24
N THR A 419 -2.29 -18.69 -50.15
CA THR A 419 -2.17 -18.43 -51.60
C THR A 419 -3.20 -19.22 -52.39
N ASN A 420 -3.15 -19.15 -53.72
CA ASN A 420 -4.00 -19.97 -54.60
C ASN A 420 -3.61 -21.46 -54.62
N LEU A 421 -2.47 -21.82 -54.00
CA LEU A 421 -1.96 -23.19 -53.90
C LEU A 421 -2.22 -23.83 -52.52
N THR A 422 -2.72 -23.06 -51.56
CA THR A 422 -3.05 -23.56 -50.22
C THR A 422 -4.28 -24.47 -50.30
N LYS A 423 -4.15 -25.73 -49.88
CA LYS A 423 -5.27 -26.68 -49.84
C LYS A 423 -6.05 -26.54 -48.54
N ASN A 424 -5.35 -26.62 -47.41
CA ASN A 424 -5.96 -26.53 -46.08
C ASN A 424 -5.81 -25.12 -45.51
N ILE A 425 -6.92 -24.45 -45.20
CA ILE A 425 -6.93 -23.11 -44.59
C ILE A 425 -7.31 -23.23 -43.12
N LEU A 426 -6.43 -22.78 -42.24
CA LEU A 426 -6.74 -22.62 -40.82
C LEU A 426 -7.20 -21.20 -40.55
N ASN A 427 -8.43 -21.04 -40.10
CA ASN A 427 -8.99 -19.75 -39.76
C ASN A 427 -9.01 -19.59 -38.23
N LEU A 428 -8.64 -18.41 -37.74
CA LEU A 428 -8.68 -18.05 -36.32
C LEU A 428 -9.69 -16.93 -36.09
N LYS A 429 -10.67 -17.16 -35.22
CA LYS A 429 -11.56 -16.12 -34.69
C LYS A 429 -11.21 -15.83 -33.24
N LEU A 430 -10.93 -14.55 -32.96
CA LEU A 430 -10.77 -14.06 -31.59
C LEU A 430 -12.14 -13.71 -31.02
N LEU A 431 -12.45 -14.19 -29.82
CA LEU A 431 -13.59 -13.69 -29.04
C LEU A 431 -13.09 -13.06 -27.74
N PRO A 432 -13.64 -11.89 -27.33
CA PRO A 432 -13.35 -11.31 -26.03
C PRO A 432 -13.80 -12.27 -24.91
N ILE A 433 -13.12 -12.20 -23.76
CA ILE A 433 -13.70 -12.72 -22.51
C ILE A 433 -14.73 -11.68 -22.07
N LEU A 434 -15.97 -12.12 -21.86
CA LEU A 434 -17.04 -11.37 -21.19
C LEU A 434 -16.70 -11.14 -19.72
#